data_AF-A0A1Q8Y8X7-F1
#
_entry.id   AF-A0A1Q8Y8X7-F1
#
_cell.length_a   1.000
_cell.length_b   1.000
_cell.length_c   1.000
_cell.angle_alpha   90.00
_cell.angle_beta   90.00
_cell.angle_gamma   90.00
#
_symmetry.space_group_name_H-M   'P 1'
#
loop_
_entity.id
_entity.type
_entity.pdbx_description
1 polymer ?
#
loop_
_entity_poly.entity_id
_entity_poly.type
_entity_poly.pdbx_seq_one_letter_code
_entity_poly.pdbx_strand_id
1 'polypeptide(L)'
;MAVIFANFLIGLGSTIVQNLPKVENNITIESFILPARLDEVSKTIEASRKTARDANEKLQQANLVLSKAQANTQFSREAYSNWLATRSVTQRSEQDPEIISRTAALDQLVGSERSALALVEAQQKIALDANQAMSGAQLEMQALRDGANEQFNSARHGQELRVFLYRLMLTLPLLAVAGWLFVKKRKSTYWPFVWGSFSSRCSPFSSSWCHTCQATEGWCAM
;
A
#
# COMPACT_ATOMS: atom_id res chain seq x y z
N MET A 1 48.61 39.74 1.83
CA MET A 1 48.77 38.38 1.24
C MET A 1 47.80 37.33 1.80
N ALA A 2 47.32 37.40 3.05
CA ALA A 2 46.38 36.40 3.61
C ALA A 2 44.94 36.49 3.07
N VAL A 3 44.46 37.69 2.73
CA VAL A 3 43.09 37.93 2.24
C VAL A 3 42.87 37.32 0.84
N ILE A 4 43.88 37.34 -0.01
CA ILE A 4 43.85 36.75 -1.36
C ILE A 4 43.75 35.22 -1.27
N PHE A 5 44.47 34.63 -0.32
CA PHE A 5 44.44 33.20 -0.06
C PHE A 5 43.11 32.74 0.55
N ALA A 6 42.51 33.55 1.43
CA ALA A 6 41.17 33.30 1.97
C ALA A 6 40.10 33.37 0.87
N ASN A 7 40.20 34.35 -0.03
CA ASN A 7 39.27 34.47 -1.16
C ASN A 7 39.44 33.32 -2.16
N PHE A 8 40.68 32.84 -2.36
CA PHE A 8 40.95 31.66 -3.17
C PHE A 8 40.36 30.38 -2.56
N LEU A 9 40.48 30.18 -1.24
CA LEU A 9 39.87 29.03 -0.55
C LEU A 9 38.33 29.09 -0.55
N ILE A 10 37.74 30.28 -0.46
CA ILE A 10 36.29 30.49 -0.56
C ILE A 10 35.80 30.24 -2.01
N GLY A 11 36.56 30.71 -3.01
CA GLY A 11 36.26 30.51 -4.43
C GLY A 11 36.40 29.04 -4.87
N LEU A 12 37.41 28.33 -4.37
CA LEU A 12 37.62 26.90 -4.67
C LEU A 12 36.59 26.01 -3.94
N GLY A 13 36.18 26.39 -2.73
CA GLY A 13 35.12 25.70 -1.99
C GLY A 13 33.77 25.75 -2.71
N SER A 14 33.44 26.87 -3.38
CA SER A 14 32.20 27.04 -4.14
C SER A 14 32.18 26.21 -5.45
N THR A 15 33.31 26.09 -6.14
CA THR A 15 33.39 25.39 -7.44
C THR A 15 33.45 23.87 -7.31
N ILE A 16 33.93 23.35 -6.17
CA ILE A 16 33.94 21.91 -5.88
C ILE A 16 32.58 21.44 -5.35
N VAL A 17 31.86 22.26 -4.58
CA VAL A 17 30.49 21.94 -4.11
C VAL A 17 29.47 22.03 -5.24
N GLN A 18 29.70 22.86 -6.26
CA GLN A 18 28.81 22.97 -7.43
C GLN A 18 29.02 21.90 -8.51
N ASN A 19 30.15 21.17 -8.49
CA ASN A 19 30.41 20.05 -9.40
C ASN A 19 30.12 18.69 -8.75
N LEU A 20 29.14 18.62 -7.85
CA LEU A 20 28.44 17.36 -7.67
C LEU A 20 27.43 17.24 -8.81
N PRO A 21 27.70 16.42 -9.85
CA PRO A 21 26.64 16.07 -10.78
C PRO A 21 25.50 15.52 -9.92
N LYS A 22 24.35 16.20 -9.93
CA LYS A 22 23.07 15.65 -9.51
C LYS A 22 22.70 14.54 -10.51
N VAL A 23 23.50 13.48 -10.52
CA VAL A 23 23.27 12.23 -11.24
C VAL A 23 23.01 11.21 -10.16
N GLU A 24 21.90 11.39 -9.47
CA GLU A 24 21.15 10.23 -9.03
C GLU A 24 19.83 10.39 -9.76
N ASN A 25 19.69 9.62 -10.85
CA ASN A 25 18.38 9.23 -11.34
C ASN A 25 17.55 8.88 -10.11
N ASN A 26 16.29 9.29 -10.09
CA ASN A 26 15.36 8.83 -9.08
C ASN A 26 15.23 7.31 -9.28
N ILE A 27 16.12 6.54 -8.66
CA ILE A 27 16.17 5.09 -8.71
C ILE A 27 14.93 4.67 -7.96
N THR A 28 13.83 4.51 -8.70
CA THR A 28 12.58 4.01 -8.17
C THR A 28 12.69 2.49 -8.01
N ILE A 29 12.06 1.96 -6.96
CA ILE A 29 12.05 0.53 -6.62
C ILE A 29 11.58 -0.31 -7.82
N GLU A 30 10.67 0.25 -8.64
CA GLU A 30 10.16 -0.33 -9.88
C GLU A 30 11.24 -0.64 -10.93
N SER A 31 12.42 0.01 -10.88
CA SER A 31 13.52 -0.25 -11.83
C SER A 31 14.30 -1.55 -11.56
N PHE A 32 14.18 -2.12 -10.35
CA PHE A 32 14.80 -3.41 -9.99
C PHE A 32 13.87 -4.60 -10.15
N ILE A 33 12.59 -4.36 -10.42
CA ILE A 33 11.61 -5.42 -10.67
C ILE A 33 11.69 -5.78 -12.16
N LEU A 34 11.77 -7.07 -12.50
CA LEU A 34 11.66 -7.51 -13.90
C LEU A 34 10.27 -7.08 -14.43
N PRO A 35 10.20 -6.15 -15.41
CA PRO A 35 8.93 -5.57 -15.85
C PRO A 35 7.98 -6.61 -16.44
N ALA A 36 8.54 -7.68 -17.05
CA ALA A 36 7.77 -8.80 -17.59
C ALA A 36 7.00 -9.57 -16.50
N ARG A 37 7.63 -9.81 -15.32
CA ARG A 37 6.97 -10.54 -14.23
C ARG A 37 5.93 -9.68 -13.51
N LEU A 38 6.19 -8.38 -13.39
CA LEU A 38 5.21 -7.44 -12.85
C LEU A 38 3.96 -7.34 -13.73
N ASP A 39 4.14 -7.31 -15.05
CA ASP A 39 3.05 -7.30 -16.02
C ASP A 39 2.21 -8.59 -15.94
N GLU A 40 2.85 -9.76 -15.88
CA GLU A 40 2.18 -11.06 -15.74
C GLU A 40 1.31 -11.16 -14.47
N VAL A 41 1.87 -10.78 -13.31
CA VAL A 41 1.13 -10.79 -12.04
C VAL A 41 -0.01 -9.77 -12.07
N SER A 42 0.20 -8.60 -12.67
CA SER A 42 -0.85 -7.58 -12.81
C SER A 42 -2.01 -8.07 -13.69
N LYS A 43 -1.70 -8.74 -14.81
CA LYS A 43 -2.68 -9.35 -15.71
C LYS A 43 -3.46 -10.45 -15.00
N THR A 44 -2.80 -11.26 -14.18
CA THR A 44 -3.45 -12.30 -13.36
C THR A 44 -4.43 -11.68 -12.35
N ILE A 45 -4.06 -10.58 -11.70
CA ILE A 45 -4.97 -9.86 -10.77
C ILE A 45 -6.17 -9.28 -11.52
N GLU A 46 -5.95 -8.66 -12.68
CA GLU A 46 -7.03 -8.07 -13.47
C GLU A 46 -7.99 -9.14 -14.01
N ALA A 47 -7.45 -10.23 -14.55
CA ALA A 47 -8.22 -11.38 -15.01
C ALA A 47 -9.04 -11.99 -13.87
N SER A 48 -8.43 -12.26 -12.72
CA SER A 48 -9.12 -12.81 -11.54
C SER A 48 -10.23 -11.88 -11.04
N ARG A 49 -9.99 -10.56 -11.02
CA ARG A 49 -10.99 -9.55 -10.66
C ARG A 49 -12.16 -9.52 -11.65
N LYS A 50 -11.89 -9.69 -12.94
CA LYS A 50 -12.95 -9.79 -13.95
C LYS A 50 -13.76 -11.07 -13.75
N THR A 51 -13.11 -12.22 -13.60
CA THR A 51 -13.77 -13.50 -13.33
C THR A 51 -14.63 -13.45 -12.07
N ALA A 52 -14.16 -12.83 -10.99
CA ALA A 52 -14.94 -12.66 -9.77
C ALA A 52 -16.20 -11.80 -9.97
N ARG A 53 -16.09 -10.71 -10.75
CA ARG A 53 -17.25 -9.87 -11.11
C ARG A 53 -18.26 -10.62 -11.95
N ASP A 54 -17.80 -11.26 -13.03
CA ASP A 54 -18.65 -12.05 -13.93
C ASP A 54 -19.34 -13.21 -13.18
N ALA A 55 -18.62 -13.88 -12.27
CA ALA A 55 -19.16 -14.96 -11.43
C ALA A 55 -20.23 -14.44 -10.46
N ASN A 56 -20.02 -13.25 -9.88
CA ASN A 56 -20.99 -12.64 -8.97
C ASN A 56 -22.29 -12.22 -9.70
N GLU A 57 -22.18 -11.67 -10.91
CA GLU A 57 -23.34 -11.36 -11.75
C GLU A 57 -24.12 -12.64 -12.10
N LYS A 58 -23.43 -13.70 -12.51
CA LYS A 58 -24.04 -15.00 -12.79
C LYS A 58 -24.64 -15.65 -11.55
N LEU A 59 -24.03 -15.47 -10.38
CA LEU A 59 -24.54 -15.95 -9.10
C LEU A 59 -25.86 -15.25 -8.75
N GLN A 60 -25.95 -13.94 -8.96
CA GLN A 60 -27.21 -13.21 -8.76
C GLN A 60 -28.31 -13.77 -9.67
N GLN A 61 -28.00 -14.00 -10.95
CA GLN A 61 -28.94 -14.62 -11.87
C GLN A 61 -29.34 -16.04 -11.44
N ALA A 62 -28.39 -16.87 -11.02
CA ALA A 62 -28.64 -18.22 -10.55
C ALA A 62 -29.52 -18.24 -9.29
N ASN A 63 -29.32 -17.29 -8.38
CA ASN A 63 -30.17 -17.13 -7.19
C ASN A 63 -31.61 -16.78 -7.55
N LEU A 64 -31.85 -15.97 -8.59
CA LEU A 64 -33.20 -15.69 -9.08
C LEU A 64 -33.86 -16.97 -9.64
N VAL A 65 -33.11 -17.79 -10.37
CA VAL A 65 -33.60 -19.07 -10.89
C VAL A 65 -33.91 -20.03 -9.74
N LEU A 66 -33.04 -20.12 -8.74
CA LEU A 66 -33.25 -20.94 -7.54
C LEU A 66 -34.50 -20.49 -6.78
N SER A 67 -34.64 -19.19 -6.51
CA SER A 67 -35.80 -18.63 -5.82
C SER A 67 -37.11 -18.94 -6.56
N LYS A 68 -37.13 -18.82 -7.88
CA LYS A 68 -38.28 -19.21 -8.71
C LYS A 68 -38.58 -20.71 -8.61
N ALA A 69 -37.56 -21.56 -8.68
CA ALA A 69 -37.72 -23.02 -8.61
C ALA A 69 -38.22 -23.46 -7.21
N GLN A 70 -37.73 -22.83 -6.15
CA GLN A 70 -38.18 -23.03 -4.78
C GLN A 70 -39.65 -22.62 -4.60
N ALA A 71 -40.02 -21.42 -5.09
CA ALA A 71 -41.41 -20.95 -5.02
C ALA A 71 -42.38 -21.89 -5.76
N ASN A 72 -42.00 -22.35 -6.96
CA ASN A 72 -42.81 -23.30 -7.74
C ASN A 72 -42.96 -24.65 -7.03
N THR A 73 -41.87 -25.14 -6.43
CA THR A 73 -41.87 -26.41 -5.70
C THR A 73 -42.72 -26.30 -4.43
N GLN A 74 -42.58 -25.21 -3.68
CA GLN A 74 -43.39 -24.93 -2.49
C GLN A 74 -44.88 -24.84 -2.86
N PHE A 75 -45.23 -24.01 -3.85
CA PHE A 75 -46.61 -23.86 -4.31
C PHE A 75 -47.21 -25.21 -4.74
N SER A 76 -46.43 -26.04 -5.46
CA SER A 76 -46.90 -27.35 -5.91
C SER A 76 -47.06 -28.35 -4.76
N ARG A 77 -46.21 -28.29 -3.72
CA ARG A 77 -46.38 -29.09 -2.50
C ARG A 77 -47.63 -28.69 -1.75
N GLU A 78 -47.89 -27.40 -1.60
CA GLU A 78 -49.09 -26.87 -0.93
C GLU A 78 -50.37 -27.23 -1.71
N ALA A 79 -50.35 -27.08 -3.04
CA ALA A 79 -51.45 -27.49 -3.91
C ALA A 79 -51.71 -29.01 -3.81
N TYR A 80 -50.65 -29.81 -3.78
CA TYR A 80 -50.75 -31.26 -3.62
C TYR A 80 -51.30 -31.66 -2.25
N SER A 81 -50.85 -31.01 -1.15
CA SER A 81 -51.36 -31.27 0.19
C SER A 81 -52.83 -30.87 0.35
N ASN A 82 -53.24 -29.73 -0.23
CA ASN A 82 -54.63 -29.29 -0.19
C ASN A 82 -55.53 -30.25 -0.97
N TRP A 83 -55.09 -30.71 -2.14
CA TRP A 83 -55.80 -31.71 -2.93
C TRP A 83 -55.93 -33.05 -2.19
N LEU A 84 -54.85 -33.52 -1.55
CA LEU A 84 -54.89 -34.72 -0.70
C LEU A 84 -55.85 -34.55 0.48
N ALA A 85 -55.87 -33.37 1.12
CA ALA A 85 -56.79 -33.09 2.22
C ALA A 85 -58.25 -33.16 1.76
N THR A 86 -58.62 -32.53 0.64
CA THR A 86 -59.99 -32.60 0.10
C THR A 86 -60.39 -34.01 -0.32
N ARG A 87 -59.47 -34.82 -0.87
CA ARG A 87 -59.74 -36.19 -1.33
C ARG A 87 -59.73 -37.23 -0.21
N SER A 88 -58.89 -37.07 0.81
CA SER A 88 -58.83 -37.98 1.98
C SER A 88 -60.16 -38.04 2.74
N VAL A 89 -60.96 -36.97 2.66
CA VAL A 89 -62.31 -36.88 3.23
C VAL A 89 -63.35 -37.68 2.40
N THR A 90 -63.04 -38.04 1.15
CA THR A 90 -64.01 -38.59 0.17
C THR A 90 -63.66 -39.96 -0.44
N GLN A 91 -62.83 -40.79 0.24
CA GLN A 91 -62.77 -42.28 0.13
C GLN A 91 -61.62 -42.93 -0.70
N ARG A 92 -61.18 -44.12 -0.21
CA ARG A 92 -60.23 -45.18 -0.70
C ARG A 92 -59.02 -44.77 -1.58
N SER A 93 -57.83 -44.77 -0.99
CA SER A 93 -56.56 -44.23 -1.52
C SER A 93 -55.62 -45.21 -2.23
N GLU A 94 -55.99 -46.48 -2.42
CA GLU A 94 -54.99 -47.56 -2.52
C GLU A 94 -54.42 -47.84 -3.92
N GLN A 95 -54.96 -47.29 -5.02
CA GLN A 95 -54.42 -47.49 -6.39
C GLN A 95 -54.94 -46.42 -7.37
N ASP A 96 -54.37 -45.22 -7.34
CA ASP A 96 -54.81 -44.13 -8.21
C ASP A 96 -53.71 -43.67 -9.18
N PRO A 97 -53.89 -43.80 -10.50
CA PRO A 97 -52.91 -43.32 -11.49
C PRO A 97 -52.69 -41.81 -11.40
N GLU A 98 -53.64 -41.05 -10.83
CA GLU A 98 -53.52 -39.61 -10.61
C GLU A 98 -52.50 -39.24 -9.52
N ILE A 99 -52.31 -40.08 -8.51
CA ILE A 99 -51.26 -39.86 -7.49
C ILE A 99 -49.88 -40.00 -8.15
N ILE A 100 -49.70 -41.08 -8.92
CA ILE A 100 -48.44 -41.35 -9.62
C ILE A 100 -48.09 -40.20 -10.57
N SER A 101 -49.06 -39.67 -11.33
CA SER A 101 -48.81 -38.55 -12.25
C SER A 101 -48.47 -37.24 -11.52
N ARG A 102 -49.14 -36.94 -10.40
CA ARG A 102 -48.86 -35.73 -9.58
C ARG A 102 -47.53 -35.84 -8.84
N THR A 103 -47.19 -37.01 -8.31
CA THR A 103 -45.87 -37.26 -7.70
C THR A 103 -44.76 -37.11 -8.75
N ALA A 104 -44.93 -37.68 -9.95
CA ALA A 104 -43.97 -37.51 -11.03
C ALA A 104 -43.81 -36.03 -11.46
N ALA A 105 -44.90 -35.25 -11.49
CA ALA A 105 -44.83 -33.81 -11.76
C ALA A 105 -44.08 -33.05 -10.64
N LEU A 106 -44.29 -33.42 -9.37
CA LEU A 106 -43.55 -32.83 -8.25
C LEU A 106 -42.07 -33.21 -8.30
N ASP A 107 -41.73 -34.44 -8.65
CA ASP A 107 -40.34 -34.89 -8.80
C ASP A 107 -39.62 -34.13 -9.92
N GLN A 108 -40.31 -33.79 -11.02
CA GLN A 108 -39.75 -32.91 -12.05
C GLN A 108 -39.41 -31.52 -11.51
N LEU A 109 -40.27 -30.94 -10.67
CA LEU A 109 -40.01 -29.65 -10.04
C LEU A 109 -38.83 -29.72 -9.07
N VAL A 110 -38.76 -30.76 -8.24
CA VAL A 110 -37.62 -31.00 -7.34
C VAL A 110 -36.32 -31.21 -8.13
N GLY A 111 -36.38 -31.90 -9.26
CA GLY A 111 -35.25 -32.02 -10.20
C GLY A 111 -34.79 -30.67 -10.73
N SER A 112 -35.74 -29.79 -11.10
CA SER A 112 -35.43 -28.43 -11.54
C SER A 112 -34.80 -27.57 -10.42
N GLU A 113 -35.27 -27.71 -9.18
CA GLU A 113 -34.72 -27.02 -8.01
C GLU A 113 -33.27 -27.45 -7.75
N ARG A 114 -32.99 -28.76 -7.78
CA ARG A 114 -31.62 -29.28 -7.64
C ARG A 114 -30.70 -28.77 -8.75
N SER A 115 -31.19 -28.71 -9.99
CA SER A 115 -30.41 -28.15 -11.10
C SER A 115 -30.11 -26.67 -10.90
N ALA A 116 -31.06 -25.90 -10.37
CA ALA A 116 -30.86 -24.48 -10.05
C ALA A 116 -29.86 -24.29 -8.90
N LEU A 117 -29.91 -25.14 -7.88
CA LEU A 117 -28.92 -25.14 -6.78
C LEU A 117 -27.51 -25.44 -7.31
N ALA A 118 -27.36 -26.44 -8.18
CA ALA A 118 -26.08 -26.79 -8.79
C ALA A 118 -25.49 -25.61 -9.61
N LEU A 119 -26.34 -24.80 -10.27
CA LEU A 119 -25.88 -23.58 -10.94
C LEU A 119 -25.33 -22.55 -9.95
N VAL A 120 -26.01 -22.34 -8.81
CA VAL A 120 -25.53 -21.43 -7.76
C VAL A 120 -24.19 -21.92 -7.19
N GLU A 121 -24.09 -23.19 -6.84
CA GLU A 121 -22.87 -23.81 -6.31
C GLU A 121 -21.70 -23.69 -7.30
N ALA A 122 -21.94 -23.93 -8.59
CA ALA A 122 -20.94 -23.76 -9.63
C ALA A 122 -20.41 -22.31 -9.71
N GLN A 123 -21.30 -21.31 -9.64
CA GLN A 123 -20.85 -19.90 -9.66
C GLN A 123 -20.13 -19.50 -8.37
N GLN A 124 -20.57 -20.00 -7.21
CA GLN A 124 -19.88 -19.78 -5.93
C GLN A 124 -18.45 -20.34 -5.96
N LYS A 125 -18.27 -21.55 -6.52
CA LYS A 125 -16.95 -22.14 -6.71
C LYS A 125 -16.06 -21.27 -7.59
N ILE A 126 -16.56 -20.81 -8.73
CA ILE A 126 -15.79 -19.93 -9.65
C ILE A 126 -15.39 -18.63 -8.94
N ALA A 127 -16.30 -18.02 -8.18
CA ALA A 127 -16.00 -16.81 -7.41
C ALA A 127 -14.94 -17.05 -6.33
N LEU A 128 -15.00 -18.18 -5.63
CA LEU A 128 -14.01 -18.57 -4.64
C LEU A 128 -12.63 -18.80 -5.26
N ASP A 129 -12.57 -19.58 -6.34
CA ASP A 129 -11.33 -19.89 -7.06
C ASP A 129 -10.69 -18.59 -7.60
N ALA A 130 -11.51 -17.65 -8.11
CA ALA A 130 -11.04 -16.34 -8.55
C ALA A 130 -10.48 -15.48 -7.41
N ASN A 131 -11.12 -15.50 -6.24
CA ASN A 131 -10.62 -14.79 -5.05
C ASN A 131 -9.31 -15.39 -4.54
N GLN A 132 -9.19 -16.72 -4.56
CA GLN A 132 -7.94 -17.42 -4.18
C GLN A 132 -6.80 -17.07 -5.15
N ALA A 133 -7.06 -17.11 -6.46
CA ALA A 133 -6.08 -16.72 -7.47
C ALA A 133 -5.63 -15.25 -7.31
N MET A 134 -6.57 -14.34 -7.02
CA MET A 134 -6.27 -12.94 -6.75
C MET A 134 -5.40 -12.77 -5.49
N SER A 135 -5.72 -13.46 -4.39
CA SER A 135 -4.93 -13.40 -3.16
C SER A 135 -3.51 -13.95 -3.38
N GLY A 136 -3.37 -15.07 -4.09
CA GLY A 136 -2.06 -15.62 -4.45
C GLY A 136 -1.23 -14.64 -5.29
N ALA A 137 -1.82 -14.05 -6.32
CA ALA A 137 -1.13 -13.07 -7.17
C ALA A 137 -0.77 -11.78 -6.41
N GLN A 138 -1.58 -11.35 -5.43
CA GLN A 138 -1.24 -10.22 -4.57
C GLN A 138 -0.04 -10.50 -3.66
N LEU A 139 0.05 -11.71 -3.10
CA LEU A 139 1.19 -12.13 -2.30
C LEU A 139 2.47 -12.19 -3.15
N GLU A 140 2.38 -12.71 -4.38
CA GLU A 140 3.50 -12.70 -5.32
C GLU A 140 3.94 -11.27 -5.67
N MET A 141 2.99 -10.37 -5.91
CA MET A 141 3.28 -8.95 -6.15
C MET A 141 4.00 -8.30 -4.97
N GLN A 142 3.59 -8.63 -3.73
CA GLN A 142 4.26 -8.14 -2.53
C GLN A 142 5.68 -8.69 -2.42
N ALA A 143 5.87 -10.01 -2.62
CA ALA A 143 7.18 -10.63 -2.58
C ALA A 143 8.17 -10.05 -3.62
N LEU A 144 7.69 -9.74 -4.83
CA LEU A 144 8.50 -9.08 -5.86
C LEU A 144 8.92 -7.67 -5.45
N ARG A 145 8.02 -6.92 -4.82
CA ARG A 145 8.32 -5.57 -4.30
C ARG A 145 9.28 -5.62 -3.12
N ASP A 146 9.12 -6.56 -2.21
CA ASP A 146 9.98 -6.72 -1.04
C ASP A 146 11.41 -7.10 -1.44
N GLY A 147 11.56 -8.04 -2.39
CA GLY A 147 12.88 -8.40 -2.94
C GLY A 147 13.56 -7.26 -3.71
N ALA A 148 12.79 -6.36 -4.33
CA ALA A 148 13.33 -5.15 -4.95
C ALA A 148 13.71 -4.08 -3.91
N ASN A 149 12.92 -3.94 -2.84
CA ASN A 149 13.22 -3.05 -1.72
C ASN A 149 14.51 -3.43 -1.00
N GLU A 150 14.75 -4.72 -0.78
CA GLU A 150 15.99 -5.20 -0.16
C GLU A 150 17.23 -4.85 -1.00
N GLN A 151 17.16 -5.05 -2.32
CA GLN A 151 18.22 -4.67 -3.26
C GLN A 151 18.43 -3.15 -3.27
N PHE A 152 17.36 -2.35 -3.29
CA PHE A 152 17.46 -0.89 -3.22
C PHE A 152 18.09 -0.42 -1.91
N ASN A 153 17.67 -0.98 -0.77
CA ASN A 153 18.23 -0.64 0.53
C ASN A 153 19.71 -0.98 0.59
N SER A 154 20.15 -2.13 0.08
CA SER A 154 21.57 -2.49 0.01
C SER A 154 22.40 -1.50 -0.82
N ALA A 155 21.84 -0.98 -1.93
CA ALA A 155 22.48 0.03 -2.76
C ALA A 155 22.55 1.41 -2.07
N ARG A 156 21.53 1.78 -1.27
CA ARG A 156 21.46 3.05 -0.55
C ARG A 156 22.49 3.18 0.58
N HIS A 157 22.81 2.07 1.28
CA HIS A 157 23.82 2.09 2.35
C HIS A 157 25.23 2.50 1.84
N GLY A 158 25.52 2.32 0.55
CA GLY A 158 26.76 2.78 -0.09
C GLY A 158 26.80 4.28 -0.42
N GLN A 159 25.65 4.95 -0.52
CA GLN A 159 25.58 6.38 -0.87
C GLN A 159 25.89 7.29 0.33
N GLU A 160 25.42 6.95 1.54
CA GLU A 160 25.69 7.75 2.74
C GLU A 160 27.17 7.75 3.14
N LEU A 161 27.85 6.61 2.98
CA LEU A 161 29.28 6.50 3.26
C LEU A 161 30.12 7.38 2.33
N ARG A 162 29.70 7.54 1.07
CA ARG A 162 30.39 8.40 0.09
C ARG A 162 30.27 9.87 0.46
N VAL A 163 29.08 10.34 0.83
CA VAL A 163 28.89 11.74 1.24
C VAL A 163 29.69 12.06 2.51
N PHE A 164 29.72 11.13 3.46
CA PHE A 164 30.57 11.25 4.65
C PHE A 164 32.06 11.22 4.30
N LEU A 165 32.52 10.30 3.44
CA LEU A 165 33.91 10.24 2.95
C LEU A 165 34.32 11.49 2.20
N TYR A 166 33.45 12.05 1.37
CA TYR A 166 33.72 13.32 0.68
C TYR A 166 33.85 14.47 1.67
N ARG A 167 32.99 14.54 2.70
CA ARG A 167 33.10 15.56 3.75
C ARG A 167 34.36 15.35 4.61
N LEU A 168 34.72 14.11 4.92
CA LEU A 168 35.92 13.76 5.68
C LEU A 168 37.19 14.11 4.90
N MET A 169 37.31 13.71 3.64
CA MET A 169 38.45 14.01 2.77
C MET A 169 38.62 15.51 2.51
N LEU A 170 37.53 16.29 2.51
CA LEU A 170 37.56 17.75 2.37
C LEU A 170 37.98 18.46 3.68
N THR A 171 37.54 17.95 4.84
CA THR A 171 37.76 18.61 6.15
C THR A 171 39.08 18.26 6.82
N LEU A 172 39.58 17.03 6.64
CA LEU A 172 40.88 16.57 7.16
C LEU A 172 42.07 17.46 6.75
N PRO A 173 42.23 17.86 5.47
CA PRO A 173 43.36 18.70 5.08
C PRO A 173 43.28 20.11 5.69
N LEU A 174 42.08 20.66 5.87
CA LEU A 174 41.89 21.95 6.56
C LEU A 174 42.34 21.84 8.04
N LEU A 175 41.95 20.77 8.71
CA LEU A 175 42.33 20.47 10.10
C LEU A 175 43.84 20.21 10.24
N ALA A 176 44.44 19.51 9.29
CA ALA A 176 45.89 19.27 9.26
C ALA A 176 46.69 20.58 9.10
N VAL A 177 46.24 21.48 8.23
CA VAL A 177 46.86 22.81 8.07
C VAL A 177 46.67 23.67 9.32
N ALA A 178 45.49 23.65 9.95
CA ALA A 178 45.22 24.34 11.21
C ALA A 178 46.10 23.81 12.35
N GLY A 179 46.24 22.48 12.48
CA GLY A 179 47.12 21.84 13.45
C GLY A 179 48.59 22.14 13.21
N TRP A 180 49.05 22.12 11.96
CA TRP A 180 50.42 22.49 11.58
C TRP A 180 50.74 23.95 11.92
N LEU A 181 49.81 24.87 11.65
CA LEU A 181 49.90 26.28 12.05
C LEU A 181 49.94 26.41 13.58
N PHE A 182 49.13 25.65 14.31
CA PHE A 182 49.10 25.69 15.77
C PHE A 182 50.40 25.19 16.41
N VAL A 183 51.01 24.13 15.85
CA VAL A 183 52.30 23.59 16.30
C VAL A 183 53.45 24.53 15.93
N LYS A 184 53.43 25.12 14.73
CA LYS A 184 54.56 25.92 14.20
C LYS A 184 54.50 27.41 14.56
N LYS A 185 53.32 27.99 14.79
CA LYS A 185 53.13 29.40 15.19
C LYS A 185 52.69 29.54 16.65
N ARG A 186 53.42 28.92 17.57
CA ARG A 186 53.21 29.12 19.02
C ARG A 186 53.79 30.44 19.59
N LYS A 187 54.20 31.39 18.75
CA LYS A 187 54.79 32.68 19.18
C LYS A 187 54.42 33.85 18.27
N SER A 188 53.15 34.24 18.20
CA SER A 188 52.80 35.56 17.65
C SER A 188 51.57 36.17 18.30
N THR A 189 51.74 37.43 18.67
CA THR A 189 50.99 38.32 19.58
C THR A 189 49.55 38.69 19.18
N TYR A 190 48.97 38.10 18.13
CA TYR A 190 47.59 38.39 17.70
C TYR A 190 46.74 37.11 17.70
N TRP A 191 46.15 36.81 18.85
CA TRP A 191 45.21 35.70 19.02
C TRP A 191 43.84 36.25 19.49
N PRO A 192 42.75 36.17 18.70
CA PRO A 192 41.48 36.80 19.06
C PRO A 192 40.46 35.86 19.73
N PHE A 193 40.84 34.66 20.18
CA PHE A 193 39.86 33.65 20.61
C PHE A 193 39.78 33.35 22.14
N VAL A 194 40.40 34.15 23.03
CA VAL A 194 40.31 33.92 24.50
C VAL A 194 39.39 34.91 25.26
N TRP A 195 38.86 35.98 24.66
CA TRP A 195 38.03 36.95 25.40
C TRP A 195 36.79 37.34 24.58
N GLY A 196 35.54 37.31 25.05
CA GLY A 196 35.08 37.25 26.43
C GLY A 196 33.71 36.60 26.59
N SER A 197 33.65 35.73 27.58
CA SER A 197 32.54 35.73 28.53
C SER A 197 32.85 36.82 29.58
N PHE A 198 31.82 37.48 30.12
CA PHE A 198 31.80 38.48 31.22
C PHE A 198 31.97 39.99 30.88
N SER A 199 30.86 40.74 30.76
CA SER A 199 30.43 41.79 31.73
C SER A 199 29.44 42.84 31.16
N SER A 200 28.24 42.87 31.77
CA SER A 200 27.40 44.04 32.16
C SER A 200 27.47 45.36 31.36
N ARG A 201 26.32 45.89 30.88
CA ARG A 201 25.33 46.72 31.62
C ARG A 201 24.44 47.54 30.68
N CYS A 202 23.23 47.80 31.16
CA CYS A 202 22.07 48.46 30.59
C CYS A 202 22.25 49.77 29.78
N SER A 203 21.31 49.91 28.84
CA SER A 203 20.68 51.10 28.23
C SER A 203 20.65 52.40 29.05
N PRO A 204 20.48 53.56 28.38
CA PRO A 204 19.11 54.09 28.25
C PRO A 204 18.77 54.78 26.91
N PHE A 205 17.49 54.65 26.54
CA PHE A 205 16.64 55.67 25.89
C PHE A 205 16.86 56.04 24.40
N SER A 206 16.05 55.45 23.51
CA SER A 206 15.10 56.22 22.68
C SER A 206 14.14 55.27 21.95
N SER A 207 12.87 55.61 22.09
CA SER A 207 11.64 54.97 21.66
C SER A 207 11.48 54.76 20.15
N SER A 208 11.29 53.52 19.73
CA SER A 208 10.23 53.11 18.79
C SER A 208 10.20 51.58 18.75
N TRP A 209 9.02 50.99 18.55
CA TRP A 209 8.77 49.55 18.44
C TRP A 209 8.53 48.80 19.77
N CYS A 210 7.41 49.19 20.40
CA CYS A 210 6.53 48.25 21.09
C CYS A 210 5.54 47.66 20.06
N HIS A 211 4.87 46.54 20.42
CA HIS A 211 4.02 45.62 19.63
C HIS A 211 4.81 44.39 19.12
N THR A 212 4.61 43.13 19.56
CA THR A 212 3.58 42.48 20.38
C THR A 212 4.12 41.11 20.84
N CYS A 213 3.97 40.78 22.12
CA CYS A 213 4.02 39.42 22.69
C CYS A 213 2.59 38.89 22.83
N GLN A 214 2.35 37.62 22.48
CA GLN A 214 1.36 36.64 23.01
C GLN A 214 1.06 35.60 21.92
N ALA A 215 0.77 34.32 22.15
CA ALA A 215 0.61 33.53 23.37
C ALA A 215 0.74 32.04 23.01
N THR A 216 0.94 31.25 24.04
CA THR A 216 0.81 29.80 24.19
C THR A 216 -0.55 29.23 23.75
N GLU A 217 -0.53 28.15 22.98
CA GLU A 217 -1.56 27.10 22.87
C GLU A 217 -0.78 25.78 22.79
N GLY A 218 -1.01 24.70 23.53
CA GLY A 218 -2.25 24.19 24.11
C GLY A 218 -2.35 22.71 23.71
N TRP A 219 -1.61 21.84 24.40
CA TRP A 219 -1.82 20.39 24.35
C TRP A 219 -3.15 20.08 25.03
N CYS A 220 -4.12 19.56 24.27
CA CYS A 220 -5.32 18.90 24.81
C CYS A 220 -5.32 17.46 24.30
N ALA A 221 -5.41 16.54 25.25
CA ALA A 221 -5.63 15.13 25.04
C ALA A 221 -7.00 14.88 24.38
N MET A 222 -7.02 13.93 23.46
CA MET A 222 -8.21 13.20 23.03
C MET A 222 -7.79 11.78 22.65
#